data_AF-A0A938Q9G2-F1
#
_entry.id   AF-A0A938Q9G2-F1
#
_cell.length_a   1.000
_cell.length_b   1.000
_cell.length_c   1.000
_cell.angle_alpha   90.00
_cell.angle_beta   90.00
_cell.angle_gamma   90.00
#
_symmetry.space_group_name_H-M   'P 1'
#
loop_
_entity.id
_entity.type
_entity.pdbx_description
1 polymer ?
#
loop_
_entity_poly.entity_id
_entity_poly.type
_entity_poly.pdbx_seq_one_letter_code
_entity_poly.pdbx_strand_id
1 'polypeptide(L)'
;MVVARIHGHIWKPFVRDCVISATPKARISNSIFGTAKVAFKEYLAAAQSFKTEIQSLAVRGPNADFPKTFQSAKTGRAEVVIVVANPLMSQHIKQIFEIATKSRVPTMTEEARYVEAGGLISYGANLAELYKRAAEYVVDILKGHKPADLPVKLATKFEIIANLKTAKQIGVTIPQHVLVQADKVIK
;
A
#
# COMPACT_ATOMS: atom_id res chain seq x y z
N MET A 1 7.61 -5.05 -6.04
CA MET A 1 7.63 -3.77 -5.31
C MET A 1 7.47 -2.66 -6.35
N VAL A 2 6.78 -1.57 -6.02
CA VAL A 2 6.62 -0.44 -6.95
C VAL A 2 7.36 0.75 -6.36
N VAL A 3 8.16 1.42 -7.16
CA VAL A 3 8.92 2.58 -6.72
C VAL A 3 8.34 3.79 -7.41
N ALA A 4 8.00 4.81 -6.64
CA ALA A 4 7.50 6.06 -7.18
C ALA A 4 8.53 7.16 -6.96
N ARG A 5 8.84 7.87 -8.04
CA ARG A 5 9.64 9.08 -8.06
C ARG A 5 8.69 10.23 -8.37
N ILE A 6 8.32 10.94 -7.31
CA ILE A 6 7.51 12.14 -7.40
C ILE A 6 8.50 13.29 -7.70
N HIS A 7 8.17 14.21 -8.61
CA HIS A 7 9.05 15.35 -8.93
C HIS A 7 8.48 16.63 -8.31
N GLY A 8 9.23 17.26 -7.41
CA GLY A 8 8.85 18.51 -6.73
C GLY A 8 8.41 18.29 -5.27
N HIS A 9 8.15 19.37 -4.51
CA HIS A 9 7.73 19.37 -3.10
C HIS A 9 6.33 18.73 -2.83
N ILE A 10 5.99 17.69 -3.57
CA ILE A 10 4.67 17.11 -3.86
C ILE A 10 4.38 15.91 -2.92
N TRP A 11 5.04 15.82 -1.76
CA TRP A 11 4.46 15.05 -0.66
C TRP A 11 3.06 15.58 -0.26
N LYS A 12 2.80 16.88 -0.50
CA LYS A 12 1.54 17.56 -0.15
C LYS A 12 0.32 17.13 -1.00
N PRO A 13 0.42 16.93 -2.33
CA PRO A 13 -0.70 16.43 -3.14
C PRO A 13 -0.68 14.91 -3.34
N PHE A 14 0.47 14.22 -3.29
CA PHE A 14 0.49 12.78 -3.62
C PHE A 14 -0.25 11.92 -2.58
N VAL A 15 -0.04 12.16 -1.28
CA VAL A 15 -0.86 11.54 -0.24
C VAL A 15 -2.30 12.01 -0.38
N ARG A 16 -2.54 13.32 -0.45
CA ARG A 16 -3.89 13.90 -0.60
C ARG A 16 -4.67 13.31 -1.78
N ASP A 17 -4.06 13.13 -2.94
CA ASP A 17 -4.78 12.82 -4.18
C ASP A 17 -4.73 11.32 -4.54
N CYS A 18 -3.76 10.53 -4.05
CA CYS A 18 -3.94 9.07 -3.97
C CYS A 18 -4.99 8.68 -2.91
N VAL A 19 -5.14 9.49 -1.85
CA VAL A 19 -6.14 9.29 -0.78
C VAL A 19 -7.52 9.82 -1.17
N ILE A 20 -7.63 10.89 -1.97
CA ILE A 20 -8.92 11.56 -2.30
C ILE A 20 -9.39 11.35 -3.75
N SER A 21 -8.50 11.08 -4.73
CA SER A 21 -8.91 10.88 -6.14
C SER A 21 -9.13 9.43 -6.55
N ALA A 22 -9.13 8.48 -5.60
CA ALA A 22 -9.88 7.25 -5.76
C ALA A 22 -11.36 7.63 -5.90
N THR A 23 -11.70 8.06 -7.12
CA THR A 23 -13.05 8.41 -7.55
C THR A 23 -14.00 7.31 -7.13
N PRO A 24 -15.31 7.60 -6.96
CA PRO A 24 -16.34 6.58 -6.74
C PRO A 24 -16.45 5.50 -7.84
N LYS A 25 -15.52 5.48 -8.81
CA LYS A 25 -15.41 4.57 -9.95
C LYS A 25 -14.07 3.83 -10.06
N ALA A 26 -13.11 4.02 -9.15
CA ALA A 26 -11.86 3.25 -9.14
C ALA A 26 -12.10 1.85 -8.55
N ARG A 27 -12.36 0.89 -9.42
CA ARG A 27 -12.65 -0.51 -9.07
C ARG A 27 -11.34 -1.26 -8.81
N ILE A 28 -10.94 -1.37 -7.54
CA ILE A 28 -9.87 -2.28 -7.11
C ILE A 28 -10.40 -3.72 -7.26
N SER A 29 -10.06 -4.39 -8.36
CA SER A 29 -10.38 -5.80 -8.54
C SER A 29 -9.21 -6.68 -8.09
N ASN A 30 -9.48 -7.47 -7.05
CA ASN A 30 -8.61 -8.51 -6.53
C ASN A 30 -8.95 -9.86 -7.17
N SER A 31 -7.95 -10.57 -7.71
CA SER A 31 -7.97 -12.03 -7.82
C SER A 31 -6.55 -12.61 -7.90
N ILE A 32 -6.27 -13.52 -6.97
CA ILE A 32 -5.37 -14.69 -7.02
C ILE A 32 -4.56 -14.93 -8.32
N PHE A 33 -3.23 -15.02 -8.16
CA PHE A 33 -2.20 -15.35 -9.17
C PHE A 33 -2.10 -14.39 -10.38
N GLY A 34 -1.51 -13.20 -10.15
CA GLY A 34 -1.24 -12.18 -11.18
C GLY A 34 -1.07 -10.74 -10.65
N THR A 35 -1.26 -10.56 -9.34
CA THR A 35 -1.53 -9.31 -8.63
C THR A 35 -0.53 -8.18 -8.84
N ALA A 36 0.77 -8.45 -8.93
CA ALA A 36 1.76 -7.39 -9.10
C ALA A 36 1.62 -6.66 -10.45
N LYS A 37 1.26 -7.35 -11.54
CA LYS A 37 1.10 -6.73 -12.87
C LYS A 37 -0.16 -5.86 -12.95
N VAL A 38 -1.27 -6.35 -12.40
CA VAL A 38 -2.55 -5.63 -12.39
C VAL A 38 -2.47 -4.41 -11.50
N ALA A 39 -2.00 -4.57 -10.25
CA ALA A 39 -1.79 -3.44 -9.35
C ALA A 39 -0.83 -2.40 -9.94
N PHE A 40 0.24 -2.84 -10.61
CA PHE A 40 1.17 -1.93 -11.29
C PHE A 40 0.51 -1.12 -12.41
N LYS A 41 -0.43 -1.72 -13.17
CA LYS A 41 -1.17 -0.99 -14.21
C LYS A 41 -2.03 0.14 -13.60
N GLU A 42 -2.68 -0.12 -12.47
CA GLU A 42 -3.46 0.90 -11.75
C GLU A 42 -2.55 2.00 -11.18
N TYR A 43 -1.41 1.64 -10.59
CA TYR A 43 -0.42 2.62 -10.14
C TYR A 43 0.12 3.47 -11.31
N LEU A 44 0.38 2.87 -12.47
CA LEU A 44 0.79 3.61 -13.67
C LEU A 44 -0.29 4.59 -14.15
N ALA A 45 -1.56 4.17 -14.17
CA ALA A 45 -2.66 5.04 -14.56
C ALA A 45 -2.83 6.22 -13.58
N ALA A 46 -2.73 5.96 -12.28
CA ALA A 46 -2.73 7.01 -11.26
C ALA A 46 -1.54 7.95 -11.43
N ALA A 47 -0.33 7.41 -11.64
CA ALA A 47 0.88 8.20 -11.79
C ALA A 47 0.84 9.13 -13.01
N GLN A 48 0.25 8.69 -14.12
CA GLN A 48 -0.01 9.54 -15.29
C GLN A 48 -0.88 10.74 -14.94
N SER A 49 -1.94 10.52 -14.16
CA SER A 49 -2.83 11.60 -13.69
C SER A 49 -2.12 12.59 -12.77
N PHE A 50 -1.14 12.11 -12.00
CA PHE A 50 -0.34 12.91 -11.06
C PHE A 50 0.98 13.42 -11.60
N LYS A 51 1.28 13.22 -12.89
CA LYS A 51 2.57 13.57 -13.51
C LYS A 51 3.76 13.05 -12.69
N THR A 52 3.60 11.85 -12.12
CA THR A 52 4.56 11.17 -11.27
C THR A 52 5.24 10.07 -12.07
N GLU A 53 6.55 9.89 -11.87
CA GLU A 53 7.27 8.78 -12.48
C GLU A 53 7.13 7.54 -11.58
N ILE A 54 6.74 6.42 -12.15
CA ILE A 54 6.70 5.14 -11.45
C ILE A 54 7.60 4.13 -12.16
N GLN A 55 8.45 3.48 -11.38
CA GLN A 55 9.31 2.39 -11.79
C GLN A 55 8.89 1.09 -11.10
N SER A 56 8.82 0.01 -11.85
CA SER A 56 8.67 -1.32 -11.25
C SER A 56 10.02 -1.83 -10.77
N LEU A 57 10.11 -2.25 -9.50
CA LEU A 57 11.21 -3.06 -9.00
C LEU A 57 10.73 -4.49 -8.78
N ALA A 58 11.09 -5.35 -9.73
CA ALA A 58 10.71 -6.75 -9.71
C ALA A 58 11.48 -7.48 -8.60
N VAL A 59 10.71 -8.03 -7.67
CA VAL A 59 11.19 -8.96 -6.64
C VAL A 59 10.60 -10.32 -6.97
N ARG A 60 11.43 -11.36 -7.13
CA ARG A 60 11.01 -12.67 -7.61
C ARG A 60 11.65 -13.79 -6.81
N GLY A 61 10.94 -14.91 -6.73
CA GLY A 61 11.43 -16.15 -6.13
C GLY A 61 11.41 -16.14 -4.59
N PRO A 62 11.65 -17.30 -3.97
CA PRO A 62 11.67 -17.45 -2.51
C PRO A 62 12.86 -16.73 -1.85
N ASN A 63 13.94 -16.48 -2.60
CA ASN A 63 15.15 -15.80 -2.14
C ASN A 63 15.25 -14.39 -2.73
N ALA A 64 14.22 -13.60 -2.47
CA ALA A 64 14.14 -12.22 -2.92
C ALA A 64 15.29 -11.36 -2.39
N ASP A 65 16.06 -10.74 -3.30
CA ASP A 65 17.15 -9.81 -2.94
C ASP A 65 16.60 -8.40 -2.64
N PHE A 66 16.02 -8.26 -1.45
CA PHE A 66 15.54 -6.97 -0.96
C PHE A 66 16.64 -5.92 -0.83
N PRO A 67 17.85 -6.21 -0.30
CA PRO A 67 18.93 -5.24 -0.23
C PRO A 67 19.24 -4.59 -1.59
N LYS A 68 19.43 -5.40 -2.64
CA LYS A 68 19.66 -4.89 -3.99
C LYS A 68 18.48 -4.07 -4.51
N THR A 69 17.26 -4.50 -4.21
CA THR A 69 16.04 -3.78 -4.61
C THR A 69 15.97 -2.38 -3.99
N PHE A 70 16.22 -2.25 -2.68
CA PHE A 70 16.27 -0.95 -2.00
C PHE A 70 17.47 -0.10 -2.43
N GLN A 71 18.60 -0.73 -2.76
CA GLN A 71 19.74 -0.04 -3.35
C GLN A 71 19.38 0.54 -4.73
N SER A 72 18.69 -0.21 -5.59
CA SER A 72 18.19 0.30 -6.87
C SER A 72 17.22 1.46 -6.69
N ALA A 73 16.31 1.39 -5.70
CA ALA A 73 15.42 2.51 -5.37
C ALA A 73 16.22 3.76 -4.97
N LYS A 74 17.25 3.60 -4.14
CA LYS A 74 18.11 4.71 -3.70
C LYS A 74 18.92 5.32 -4.85
N THR A 75 19.55 4.49 -5.68
CA THR A 75 20.30 4.93 -6.87
C THR A 75 19.40 5.62 -7.88
N GLY A 76 18.17 5.12 -8.05
CA GLY A 76 17.11 5.75 -8.82
C GLY A 76 16.58 7.05 -8.20
N ARG A 77 17.07 7.47 -7.03
CA ARG A 77 16.56 8.62 -6.24
C ARG A 77 15.05 8.54 -6.04
N ALA A 78 14.56 7.37 -5.64
CA ALA A 78 13.19 7.19 -5.23
C ALA A 78 12.86 8.07 -4.04
N GLU A 79 11.73 8.75 -4.08
CA GLU A 79 11.23 9.53 -2.94
C GLU A 79 10.36 8.66 -2.03
N VAL A 80 9.71 7.63 -2.58
CA VAL A 80 8.90 6.67 -1.84
C VAL A 80 8.90 5.30 -2.51
N VAL A 81 8.86 4.26 -1.68
CA VAL A 81 8.68 2.88 -2.13
C VAL A 81 7.30 2.39 -1.73
N ILE A 82 6.49 2.00 -2.71
CA ILE A 82 5.19 1.38 -2.51
C ILE A 82 5.37 -0.15 -2.41
N VAL A 83 5.16 -0.67 -1.21
CA VAL A 83 5.20 -2.10 -0.93
C VAL A 83 3.80 -2.67 -1.09
N VAL A 84 3.56 -3.25 -2.26
CA VAL A 84 2.30 -3.92 -2.60
C VAL A 84 2.21 -5.24 -1.83
N ALA A 85 1.21 -5.34 -0.97
CA ALA A 85 0.89 -6.51 -0.17
C ALA A 85 0.61 -7.72 -1.06
N ASN A 86 1.33 -8.79 -0.79
CA ASN A 86 1.17 -10.11 -1.41
C ASN A 86 1.89 -11.14 -0.55
N PRO A 87 1.64 -12.46 -0.75
CA PRO A 87 2.23 -13.49 0.09
C PRO A 87 3.76 -13.42 0.22
N LEU A 88 4.47 -13.12 -0.88
CA LEU A 88 5.93 -12.98 -0.87
C LEU A 88 6.37 -11.80 0.01
N MET A 89 5.72 -10.64 -0.10
CA MET A 89 6.07 -9.50 0.75
C MET A 89 5.70 -9.77 2.22
N SER A 90 4.58 -10.46 2.46
CA SER A 90 4.11 -10.79 3.82
C SER A 90 5.09 -11.72 4.55
N GLN A 91 5.67 -12.69 3.86
CA GLN A 91 6.68 -13.61 4.44
C GLN A 91 7.93 -12.87 4.91
N HIS A 92 8.31 -11.78 4.23
CA HIS A 92 9.53 -11.02 4.51
C HIS A 92 9.28 -9.64 5.12
N ILE A 93 8.08 -9.40 5.68
CA ILE A 93 7.62 -8.07 6.08
C ILE A 93 8.60 -7.33 7.00
N LYS A 94 9.14 -8.02 8.03
CA LYS A 94 10.10 -7.44 8.98
C LYS A 94 11.41 -7.06 8.27
N GLN A 95 11.97 -7.99 7.49
CA GLN A 95 13.21 -7.79 6.75
C GLN A 95 13.10 -6.61 5.78
N ILE A 96 11.97 -6.50 5.06
CA ILE A 96 11.70 -5.40 4.11
C ILE A 96 11.77 -4.05 4.82
N PHE A 97 11.04 -3.89 5.93
CA PHE A 97 10.96 -2.60 6.61
C PHE A 97 12.19 -2.26 7.45
N GLU A 98 12.92 -3.26 7.94
CA GLU A 98 14.25 -3.05 8.51
C GLU A 98 15.23 -2.49 7.47
N ILE A 99 15.25 -3.06 6.27
CA ILE A 99 16.11 -2.58 5.17
C ILE A 99 15.67 -1.19 4.72
N ALA A 100 14.36 -0.94 4.59
CA ALA A 100 13.83 0.37 4.23
C ALA A 100 14.25 1.45 5.24
N THR A 101 14.11 1.15 6.53
CA THR A 101 14.48 2.05 7.62
C THR A 101 15.98 2.31 7.66
N LYS A 102 16.81 1.27 7.59
CA LYS A 102 18.29 1.40 7.51
C LYS A 102 18.72 2.21 6.28
N SER A 103 18.01 2.04 5.17
CA SER A 103 18.28 2.76 3.92
C SER A 103 17.74 4.19 3.91
N ARG A 104 16.98 4.60 4.93
CA ARG A 104 16.24 5.87 5.04
C ARG A 104 15.32 6.12 3.85
N VAL A 105 14.66 5.07 3.36
CA VAL A 105 13.73 5.14 2.24
C VAL A 105 12.29 5.13 2.79
N PRO A 106 11.50 6.20 2.55
CA PRO A 106 10.09 6.23 2.92
C PRO A 106 9.30 5.12 2.25
N THR A 107 8.35 4.52 2.97
CA THR A 107 7.51 3.43 2.45
C THR A 107 6.02 3.71 2.57
N MET A 108 5.27 3.33 1.55
CA MET A 108 3.81 3.33 1.56
C MET A 108 3.29 1.92 1.25
N THR A 109 2.13 1.57 1.78
CA THR A 109 1.50 0.25 1.60
C THR A 109 -0.01 0.35 1.72
N GLU A 110 -0.74 -0.66 1.25
CA GLU A 110 -2.20 -0.72 1.33
C GLU A 110 -2.73 -1.30 2.65
N GLU A 111 -1.87 -1.91 3.47
CA GLU A 111 -2.33 -2.66 4.63
C GLU A 111 -1.69 -2.20 5.94
N ALA A 112 -2.52 -1.98 6.96
CA ALA A 112 -2.11 -1.53 8.29
C ALA A 112 -1.00 -2.39 8.92
N ARG A 113 -1.05 -3.72 8.75
CA ARG A 113 -0.06 -4.65 9.34
C ARG A 113 1.39 -4.38 8.87
N TYR A 114 1.56 -3.77 7.70
CA TYR A 114 2.88 -3.41 7.17
C TYR A 114 3.45 -2.18 7.89
N VAL A 115 2.60 -1.25 8.31
CA VAL A 115 2.98 -0.08 9.12
C VAL A 115 3.38 -0.50 10.53
N GLU A 116 2.65 -1.46 11.10
CA GLU A 116 2.97 -2.08 12.39
C GLU A 116 4.32 -2.82 12.36
N ALA A 117 4.69 -3.38 11.21
CA ALA A 117 5.98 -4.03 10.99
C ALA A 117 7.15 -3.07 10.69
N GLY A 118 6.91 -1.75 10.70
CA GLY A 118 7.94 -0.72 10.49
C GLY A 118 7.78 0.12 9.23
N GLY A 119 6.73 -0.10 8.44
CA GLY A 119 6.36 0.80 7.34
C GLY A 119 6.03 2.22 7.83
N LEU A 120 6.18 3.22 6.97
CA LEU A 120 5.96 4.61 7.34
C LEU A 120 4.47 4.98 7.35
N ILE A 121 3.73 4.65 6.31
CA ILE A 121 2.31 4.98 6.18
C ILE A 121 1.55 3.92 5.37
N SER A 122 0.29 3.67 5.71
CA SER A 122 -0.63 2.90 4.86
C SER A 122 -1.90 3.65 4.55
N TYR A 123 -2.45 3.34 3.38
CA TYR A 123 -3.81 3.71 3.00
C TYR A 123 -4.45 2.56 2.22
N GLY A 124 -5.53 2.01 2.75
CA GLY A 124 -6.26 0.94 2.06
C GLY A 124 -7.48 0.47 2.84
N ALA A 125 -8.11 -0.59 2.32
CA ALA A 125 -9.31 -1.15 2.92
C ALA A 125 -9.03 -1.67 4.34
N ASN A 126 -9.93 -1.39 5.27
CA ASN A 126 -9.85 -1.97 6.60
C ASN A 126 -10.10 -3.49 6.50
N LEU A 127 -9.04 -4.29 6.62
CA LEU A 127 -9.13 -5.73 6.41
C LEU A 127 -10.08 -6.42 7.40
N ALA A 128 -10.17 -5.93 8.64
CA ALA A 128 -11.08 -6.50 9.63
C ALA A 128 -12.55 -6.30 9.22
N GLU A 129 -12.92 -5.12 8.71
CA GLU A 129 -14.24 -4.86 8.14
C GLU A 129 -14.48 -5.70 6.88
N LEU A 130 -13.47 -5.79 6.01
CA LEU A 130 -13.57 -6.59 4.79
C LEU A 130 -13.82 -8.08 5.09
N TYR A 131 -13.16 -8.65 6.11
CA TYR A 131 -13.41 -10.02 6.53
C TYR A 131 -14.78 -10.21 7.19
N LYS A 132 -15.29 -9.22 7.93
CA LYS A 132 -16.68 -9.26 8.42
C LYS A 132 -17.69 -9.31 7.27
N ARG A 133 -17.48 -8.47 6.25
CA ARG A 133 -18.32 -8.49 5.02
C ARG A 133 -18.19 -9.81 4.28
N ALA A 134 -17.01 -10.43 4.28
CA ALA A 134 -16.83 -11.78 3.71
C ALA A 134 -17.62 -12.84 4.49
N ALA A 135 -17.67 -12.75 5.83
CA ALA A 135 -18.46 -13.66 6.65
C ALA A 135 -19.96 -13.56 6.36
N GLU A 136 -20.48 -12.39 6.00
CA GLU A 136 -21.88 -12.23 5.56
C GLU A 136 -22.19 -13.11 4.33
N TYR A 137 -21.27 -13.19 3.36
CA TYR A 137 -21.46 -14.11 2.22
C TYR A 137 -21.54 -15.56 2.66
N VAL A 138 -20.68 -15.98 3.60
CA VAL A 138 -20.71 -17.34 4.14
C VAL A 138 -22.07 -17.62 4.76
N VAL A 139 -22.62 -16.66 5.53
CA VAL A 139 -23.97 -16.78 6.11
C VAL A 139 -25.04 -16.90 5.01
N ASP A 140 -24.99 -16.08 3.97
CA ASP A 140 -25.98 -16.12 2.88
C ASP A 140 -25.93 -17.44 2.10
N ILE A 141 -24.74 -17.97 1.84
CA ILE A 141 -24.52 -19.27 1.19
C ILE A 141 -25.04 -20.40 2.07
N LEU A 142 -24.74 -20.38 3.38
CA LEU A 142 -25.24 -21.38 4.33
C LEU A 142 -26.77 -21.34 4.48
N LYS A 143 -27.41 -20.20 4.18
CA LYS A 143 -28.88 -20.07 4.08
C LYS A 143 -29.47 -20.55 2.75
N GLY A 144 -28.64 -21.01 1.81
CA GLY A 144 -29.07 -21.58 0.53
C GLY A 144 -29.00 -20.63 -0.66
N HIS A 145 -28.47 -19.41 -0.51
CA HIS A 145 -28.23 -18.54 -1.67
C HIS A 145 -27.10 -19.10 -2.54
N LYS A 146 -27.28 -19.08 -3.87
CA LYS A 146 -26.22 -19.52 -4.79
C LYS A 146 -25.14 -18.45 -4.90
N PRO A 147 -23.84 -18.81 -4.82
CA PRO A 147 -22.75 -17.83 -4.95
C PRO A 147 -22.80 -16.99 -6.23
N ALA A 148 -23.31 -17.55 -7.33
CA ALA A 148 -23.44 -16.84 -8.61
C ALA A 148 -24.46 -15.68 -8.59
N ASP A 149 -25.42 -15.72 -7.66
CA ASP A 149 -26.47 -14.71 -7.54
C ASP A 149 -26.11 -13.61 -6.51
N LEU A 150 -25.03 -13.82 -5.75
CA LEU A 150 -24.60 -12.87 -4.73
C LEU A 150 -23.83 -11.70 -5.37
N PRO A 151 -24.24 -10.44 -5.14
CA PRO A 151 -23.56 -9.29 -5.73
C PRO A 151 -22.17 -9.12 -5.13
N VAL A 152 -21.20 -8.66 -5.93
CA VAL A 152 -19.86 -8.32 -5.45
C VAL A 152 -19.92 -7.09 -4.52
N LYS A 153 -19.50 -7.25 -3.27
CA LYS A 153 -19.43 -6.24 -2.22
C LYS A 153 -18.03 -5.63 -2.25
N LEU A 154 -17.95 -4.34 -2.53
CA LEU A 154 -16.71 -3.58 -2.45
C LEU A 154 -16.39 -3.23 -0.98
N ALA A 155 -15.12 -2.89 -0.73
CA ALA A 155 -14.70 -2.32 0.53
C ALA A 155 -15.43 -0.99 0.76
N THR A 156 -15.96 -0.80 1.96
CA THR A 156 -16.72 0.39 2.36
C THR A 156 -15.96 1.26 3.33
N LYS A 157 -15.05 0.68 4.11
CA LYS A 157 -14.16 1.41 5.01
C LYS A 157 -12.71 1.36 4.53
N PHE A 158 -12.11 2.53 4.46
CA PHE A 158 -10.67 2.72 4.23
C PHE A 158 -10.06 3.36 5.48
N GLU A 159 -8.77 3.12 5.70
CA GLU A 159 -8.05 3.67 6.85
C GLU A 159 -6.67 4.19 6.47
N ILE A 160 -6.25 5.24 7.17
CA ILE A 160 -4.90 5.80 7.11
C ILE A 160 -4.19 5.48 8.43
N ILE A 161 -3.06 4.76 8.35
CA ILE A 161 -2.21 4.45 9.50
C ILE A 161 -0.85 5.09 9.30
N ALA A 162 -0.40 5.88 10.26
CA ALA A 162 0.89 6.59 10.20
C ALA A 162 1.83 6.12 11.31
N ASN A 163 3.13 6.01 11.02
CA ASN A 163 4.15 5.59 11.99
C ASN A 163 5.18 6.69 12.26
N LEU A 164 5.00 7.41 13.37
CA LEU A 164 5.90 8.48 13.81
C LEU A 164 7.26 7.95 14.27
N LYS A 165 7.32 6.73 14.81
CA LYS A 165 8.58 6.08 15.17
C LYS A 165 9.44 5.85 13.93
N THR A 166 8.87 5.26 12.88
CA THR A 166 9.55 5.09 11.59
C THR A 166 9.93 6.43 11.00
N ALA A 167 9.02 7.41 11.00
CA ALA A 167 9.28 8.76 10.47
C ALA A 167 10.54 9.39 11.10
N LYS A 168 10.65 9.31 12.43
CA LYS A 168 11.83 9.77 13.19
C LYS A 168 13.10 9.01 12.80
N GLN A 169 13.03 7.69 12.66
CA GLN A 169 14.19 6.86 12.33
C GLN A 169 14.77 7.17 10.93
N ILE A 170 13.90 7.45 9.96
CA ILE A 170 14.33 7.76 8.58
C ILE A 170 14.53 9.26 8.33
N GLY A 171 14.19 10.11 9.31
CA GLY A 171 14.39 11.56 9.24
C GLY A 171 13.36 12.29 8.37
N VAL A 172 12.14 11.77 8.27
CA VAL A 172 11.04 12.44 7.56
C VAL A 172 10.01 13.01 8.51
N THR A 173 9.40 14.13 8.13
CA THR A 173 8.28 14.71 8.86
C THR A 173 6.98 14.35 8.16
N ILE A 174 6.08 13.65 8.85
CA ILE A 174 4.72 13.41 8.33
C ILE A 174 3.93 14.72 8.51
N PRO A 175 3.32 15.27 7.44
CA PRO A 175 2.58 16.52 7.54
C PRO A 175 1.41 16.44 8.53
N GLN A 176 1.15 17.53 9.28
CA GLN A 176 0.10 17.57 10.31
C GLN A 176 -1.29 17.24 9.75
N HIS A 177 -1.62 17.68 8.53
CA HIS A 177 -2.92 17.38 7.92
C HIS A 177 -3.13 15.87 7.67
N VAL A 178 -2.05 15.12 7.40
CA VAL A 178 -2.11 13.66 7.27
C VAL A 178 -2.34 13.02 8.63
N LEU A 179 -1.64 13.49 9.67
CA LEU A 179 -1.81 12.98 11.04
C LEU A 179 -3.20 13.23 11.60
N VAL A 180 -3.84 14.35 11.22
CA VAL A 180 -5.22 14.65 11.61
C VAL A 180 -6.23 13.74 10.91
N GLN A 181 -5.93 13.31 9.68
CA GLN A 181 -6.78 12.37 8.93
C GLN A 181 -6.50 10.90 9.26
N ALA A 182 -5.39 10.61 9.96
CA ALA A 182 -5.00 9.24 10.28
C ALA A 182 -5.96 8.62 11.30
N ASP A 183 -6.55 7.47 10.95
CA ASP A 183 -7.34 6.65 11.86
C ASP A 183 -6.49 6.12 13.02
N LYS A 184 -5.20 5.91 12.80
CA LYS A 184 -4.25 5.45 13.82
C LYS A 184 -2.87 6.03 13.60
N VAL A 185 -2.24 6.44 14.70
CA VAL A 185 -0.85 6.92 14.73
C VAL A 185 -0.04 6.04 15.67
N ILE A 186 0.98 5.36 15.15
CA ILE A 186 1.97 4.60 15.91
C ILE A 186 3.05 5.57 16.39
N LYS A 187 3.36 5.56 17.68
CA LYS A 187 4.32 6.45 18.34
C LYS A 187 5.56 5.68 18.81
#